data_AF-M4DAW7-F1
#
_entry.id   AF-M4DAW7-F1
#
_cell.length_a   1.000
_cell.length_b   1.000
_cell.length_c   1.000
_cell.angle_alpha   90.00
_cell.angle_beta   90.00
_cell.angle_gamma   90.00
#
_symmetry.space_group_name_H-M   'P 1'
#
loop_
_entity.id
_entity.type
_entity.pdbx_description
1 polymer ?
#
loop_
_entity_poly.entity_id
_entity_poly.type
_entity_poly.pdbx_seq_one_letter_code
_entity_poly.pdbx_strand_id
1 'polypeptide(L)'
;MARPAWDFSQPLTVDPPIWGTSFLERPEFFNLTALTLESRFWPWQEQAVPYPTSFHPHSLPFLESWIRRVRRSRRTSLMLFAGGGGTSSTPNIRRSIRLECTNVTETEPETSSEKIKTCDFVDCSNGICEHDPIRFMRPMLQSSFCLQPPGDSPTRKATFDEIIAGCIPVFFEDQTAKMQYGWHLPEEEFSEFSVTITKEDVVFRGVRIADVLMSIPKEEVARMRERVIEMMPRVMYRRHGASMGLMNKKDAVDIAIDGVLQKISSRG
;
A
#
# COMPACT_ATOMS: atom_id res chain seq x y z
N MET A 1 14.10 -11.04 3.96
CA MET A 1 14.02 -11.65 2.61
C MET A 1 13.37 -10.66 1.67
N ALA A 2 13.90 -10.46 0.46
CA ALA A 2 13.47 -9.40 -0.46
C ALA A 2 12.27 -9.79 -1.36
N ARG A 3 11.46 -10.79 -0.96
CA ARG A 3 10.31 -11.30 -1.72
C ARG A 3 9.15 -11.67 -0.76
N PRO A 4 7.91 -11.80 -1.27
CA PRO A 4 6.78 -12.34 -0.51
C PRO A 4 7.09 -13.72 0.09
N ALA A 5 6.47 -14.05 1.22
CA ALA A 5 6.63 -15.36 1.85
C ALA A 5 6.23 -16.53 0.92
N TRP A 6 5.30 -16.31 -0.01
CA TRP A 6 4.86 -17.30 -1.00
C TRP A 6 6.01 -17.82 -1.89
N ASP A 7 7.02 -16.99 -2.17
CA ASP A 7 8.20 -17.39 -2.96
C ASP A 7 9.13 -18.33 -2.18
N PHE A 8 8.90 -18.51 -0.88
CA PHE A 8 9.70 -19.38 -0.01
C PHE A 8 8.89 -20.52 0.60
N SER A 9 7.63 -20.67 0.19
CA SER A 9 6.66 -21.55 0.85
C SER A 9 6.10 -22.64 -0.06
N GLN A 10 6.85 -23.07 -1.07
CA GLN A 10 6.46 -24.21 -1.91
C GLN A 10 6.34 -25.49 -1.09
N PRO A 11 5.27 -26.29 -1.27
CA PRO A 11 5.16 -27.60 -0.64
C PRO A 11 6.38 -28.48 -0.93
N LEU A 12 6.95 -29.11 0.10
CA LEU A 12 8.10 -30.02 -0.02
C LEU A 12 7.84 -31.23 -0.92
N THR A 13 6.57 -31.55 -1.19
CA THR A 13 6.16 -32.66 -2.07
C THR A 13 6.33 -32.34 -3.56
N VAL A 14 6.60 -31.07 -3.92
CA VAL A 14 6.78 -30.62 -5.30
C VAL A 14 8.28 -30.49 -5.57
N ASP A 15 8.88 -31.51 -6.18
CA ASP A 15 10.30 -31.56 -6.54
C ASP A 15 10.49 -31.95 -8.02
N PRO A 16 11.04 -31.05 -8.88
CA PRO A 16 11.54 -29.72 -8.55
C PRO A 16 10.41 -28.69 -8.28
N PRO A 17 10.67 -27.62 -7.51
CA PRO A 17 9.71 -26.53 -7.29
C PRO A 17 9.22 -25.88 -8.60
N ILE A 18 7.93 -25.57 -8.69
CA ILE A 18 7.33 -24.93 -9.89
C ILE A 18 7.67 -23.42 -9.95
N TRP A 19 7.77 -22.77 -8.79
CA TRP A 19 8.27 -21.39 -8.63
C TRP A 19 8.91 -21.25 -7.25
N GLY A 20 9.81 -20.29 -7.03
CA GLY A 20 10.34 -20.04 -5.69
C GLY A 20 11.07 -21.24 -5.07
N THR A 21 10.97 -21.37 -3.74
CA THR A 21 11.65 -22.40 -2.93
C THR A 21 10.74 -22.90 -1.81
N SER A 22 11.14 -23.98 -1.14
CA SER A 22 10.49 -24.51 0.07
C SER A 22 11.19 -24.08 1.36
N PHE A 23 11.97 -22.99 1.34
CA PHE A 23 12.83 -22.58 2.45
C PHE A 23 12.09 -22.39 3.78
N LEU A 24 10.89 -21.79 3.76
CA LEU A 24 10.04 -21.59 4.94
C LEU A 24 9.21 -22.82 5.33
N GLU A 25 9.21 -23.88 4.52
CA GLU A 25 8.55 -25.16 4.82
C GLU A 25 9.51 -26.17 5.47
N ARG A 26 10.81 -25.85 5.53
CA ARG A 26 11.83 -26.70 6.14
C ARG A 26 11.70 -26.64 7.68
N PRO A 27 11.62 -27.78 8.38
CA PRO A 27 11.45 -27.82 9.85
C PRO A 27 12.50 -27.01 10.63
N GLU A 28 13.72 -26.91 10.09
CA GLU A 28 14.84 -26.16 10.69
C GLU A 28 14.55 -24.65 10.78
N PHE A 29 13.58 -24.14 10.01
CA PHE A 29 13.26 -22.72 9.91
C PHE A 29 12.00 -22.32 10.70
N PHE A 30 11.23 -23.26 11.24
CA PHE A 30 9.98 -22.99 11.97
C PHE A 30 10.13 -22.16 13.25
N ASN A 31 11.33 -22.15 13.83
CA ASN A 31 11.63 -21.38 15.04
C ASN A 31 12.33 -20.03 14.76
N LEU A 32 12.47 -19.63 13.49
CA LEU A 32 13.02 -18.33 13.15
C LEU A 32 11.93 -17.25 13.06
N THR A 33 12.35 -15.98 13.15
CA THR A 33 11.49 -14.86 12.74
C THR A 33 11.93 -14.42 11.34
N ALA A 34 11.08 -14.67 10.36
CA ALA A 34 11.30 -14.40 8.95
C ALA A 34 10.70 -13.04 8.56
N LEU A 35 11.54 -12.05 8.31
CA LEU A 35 11.09 -10.78 7.73
C LEU A 35 10.91 -10.93 6.22
N THR A 36 9.69 -10.73 5.72
CA THR A 36 9.32 -10.84 4.30
C THR A 36 8.61 -9.56 3.84
N LEU A 37 8.46 -9.37 2.52
CA LEU A 37 7.67 -8.23 2.01
C LEU A 37 6.16 -8.43 2.16
N GLU A 38 5.73 -9.69 2.24
CA GLU A 38 4.37 -10.13 2.51
C GLU A 38 4.46 -11.41 3.35
N SER A 39 3.57 -11.58 4.32
CA SER A 39 3.47 -12.75 5.20
C SER A 39 2.19 -13.52 4.95
N ARG A 40 2.24 -14.83 5.18
CA ARG A 40 1.06 -15.69 5.16
C ARG A 40 0.28 -15.50 6.47
N PHE A 41 -1.03 -15.76 6.44
CA PHE A 41 -1.91 -15.52 7.60
C PHE A 41 -1.61 -16.46 8.78
N TRP A 42 -1.26 -17.72 8.51
CA TRP A 42 -1.20 -18.79 9.53
C TRP A 42 0.17 -18.99 10.20
N PRO A 43 1.32 -18.91 9.50
CA PRO A 43 2.61 -19.16 10.13
C PRO A 43 3.05 -18.01 11.02
N TRP A 44 3.25 -18.29 12.30
CA TRP A 44 3.78 -17.33 13.29
C TRP A 44 5.21 -16.86 13.02
N GLN A 45 5.94 -17.55 12.14
CA GLN A 45 7.34 -17.28 11.84
C GLN A 45 7.52 -16.02 10.98
N GLU A 46 6.59 -15.74 10.07
CA GLU A 46 6.70 -14.64 9.10
C GLU A 46 6.18 -13.34 9.70
N GLN A 47 6.85 -12.23 9.40
CA GLN A 47 6.41 -10.89 9.73
C GLN A 47 6.63 -10.00 8.52
N ALA A 48 5.55 -9.40 8.01
CA ALA A 48 5.65 -8.56 6.83
C ALA A 48 6.23 -7.19 7.19
N VAL A 49 7.21 -6.77 6.40
CA VAL A 49 7.81 -5.44 6.46
C VAL A 49 7.37 -4.69 5.19
N PRO A 50 6.93 -3.43 5.29
CA PRO A 50 6.51 -2.62 4.15
C PRO A 50 7.47 -2.70 2.98
N TYR A 51 6.97 -2.74 1.75
CA TYR A 51 7.84 -2.62 0.58
C TYR A 51 8.63 -1.30 0.63
N PRO A 52 9.92 -1.28 0.24
CA PRO A 52 10.67 -0.04 0.11
C PRO A 52 9.92 0.98 -0.76
N THR A 53 9.64 2.14 -0.18
CA THR A 53 8.91 3.22 -0.85
C THR A 53 9.82 3.95 -1.84
N SER A 54 9.25 4.78 -2.70
CA SER A 54 10.01 5.58 -3.68
C SER A 54 10.63 6.85 -3.08
N PHE A 55 10.52 7.03 -1.76
CA PHE A 55 10.99 8.21 -1.05
C PHE A 55 11.90 7.80 0.12
N HIS A 56 13.17 8.16 0.01
CA HIS A 56 14.19 7.87 1.01
C HIS A 56 14.84 9.17 1.49
N PRO A 57 14.36 9.77 2.60
CA PRO A 57 14.90 11.02 3.05
C PRO A 57 16.35 10.85 3.54
N HIS A 58 17.21 11.81 3.19
CA HIS A 58 18.61 11.86 3.61
C HIS A 58 18.83 12.77 4.84
N SER A 59 17.84 13.59 5.19
CA SER A 59 17.91 14.50 6.32
C SER A 59 16.53 14.80 6.89
N LEU A 60 16.48 15.23 8.15
CA LEU A 60 15.23 15.61 8.81
C LEU A 60 14.55 16.82 8.11
N PRO A 61 15.26 17.91 7.74
CA PRO A 61 14.64 19.01 7.00
C PRO A 61 14.04 18.59 5.65
N PHE A 62 14.63 17.59 4.98
CA PHE A 62 14.08 17.08 3.73
C PHE A 62 12.78 16.29 3.95
N LEU A 63 12.72 15.46 4.99
CA LEU A 63 11.47 14.80 5.41
C LEU A 63 10.39 15.82 5.78
N GLU A 64 10.73 16.84 6.58
CA GLU A 64 9.78 17.89 6.98
C GLU A 64 9.29 18.74 5.80
N SER A 65 10.16 19.00 4.82
CA SER A 65 9.78 19.64 3.56
C SER A 65 8.77 18.80 2.78
N TRP A 66 8.99 17.49 2.71
CA TRP A 66 8.07 16.55 2.07
C TRP A 66 6.71 16.53 2.78
N ILE A 67 6.68 16.38 4.10
CA ILE A 67 5.43 16.40 4.88
C ILE A 67 4.67 17.72 4.66
N ARG A 68 5.36 18.87 4.66
CA ARG A 68 4.73 20.17 4.35
C ARG A 68 4.17 20.22 2.93
N ARG A 69 4.87 19.65 1.95
CA ARG A 69 4.37 19.53 0.57
C ARG A 69 3.11 18.67 0.52
N VAL A 70 3.10 17.52 1.19
CA VAL A 70 1.93 16.63 1.25
C VAL A 70 0.74 17.33 1.87
N ARG A 71 0.89 17.99 3.04
CA ARG A 71 -0.20 18.75 3.69
C ARG A 71 -0.79 19.85 2.80
N ARG A 72 0.06 20.56 2.05
CA ARG A 72 -0.35 21.67 1.16
C ARG A 72 -0.89 21.22 -0.20
N SER A 73 -0.75 19.94 -0.55
CA SER A 73 -1.16 19.46 -1.87
C SER A 73 -2.68 19.51 -2.01
N ARG A 74 -3.15 20.18 -3.07
CA ARG A 74 -4.57 20.26 -3.42
C ARG A 74 -5.02 18.93 -4.00
N ARG A 75 -6.12 18.38 -3.48
CA ARG A 75 -6.70 17.12 -3.97
C ARG A 75 -7.66 17.43 -5.12
N THR A 76 -7.17 17.26 -6.35
CA THR A 76 -7.93 17.51 -7.58
C THR A 76 -8.66 16.27 -8.09
N SER A 77 -8.38 15.09 -7.52
CA SER A 77 -9.04 13.83 -7.84
C SER A 77 -9.64 13.19 -6.59
N LEU A 78 -10.82 12.59 -6.70
CA LEU A 78 -11.43 11.83 -5.59
C LEU A 78 -10.64 10.55 -5.34
N MET A 79 -10.52 9.69 -6.35
CA MET A 79 -9.79 8.42 -6.24
C MET A 79 -8.75 8.24 -7.35
N LEU A 80 -7.73 7.42 -7.08
CA LEU A 80 -6.69 7.05 -8.02
C LEU A 80 -6.51 5.54 -8.04
N PHE A 81 -6.34 4.98 -9.24
CA PHE A 81 -5.76 3.66 -9.41
C PHE A 81 -4.48 3.74 -10.23
N ALA A 82 -3.36 3.31 -9.63
CA ALA A 82 -2.08 3.13 -10.31
C ALA A 82 -1.79 1.63 -10.48
N GLY A 83 -1.85 1.13 -11.71
CA GLY A 83 -1.69 -0.30 -11.94
C GLY A 83 -1.62 -0.69 -13.40
N GLY A 84 -0.71 -1.62 -13.69
CA GLY A 84 -0.57 -2.23 -15.01
C GLY A 84 -1.42 -3.49 -15.18
N GLY A 85 -1.30 -4.10 -16.36
CA GLY A 85 -2.02 -5.31 -16.74
C GLY A 85 -3.32 -4.97 -17.47
N GLY A 86 -3.72 -5.79 -18.44
CA GLY A 86 -4.93 -5.55 -19.23
C GLY A 86 -6.23 -5.69 -18.43
N THR A 87 -7.34 -5.40 -19.09
CA THR A 87 -8.68 -5.73 -18.58
C THR A 87 -8.93 -7.22 -18.76
N SER A 88 -8.99 -7.98 -17.66
CA SER A 88 -9.32 -9.42 -17.73
C SER A 88 -10.65 -9.65 -18.45
N SER A 89 -10.80 -10.78 -19.12
CA SER A 89 -12.08 -11.26 -19.65
C SER A 89 -13.05 -11.65 -18.53
N THR A 90 -12.53 -12.09 -17.38
CA THR A 90 -13.33 -12.50 -16.22
C THR A 90 -13.62 -11.33 -15.27
N PRO A 91 -14.83 -11.28 -14.65
CA PRO A 91 -15.13 -10.29 -13.62
C PRO A 91 -14.13 -10.37 -12.46
N ASN A 92 -13.51 -9.24 -12.12
CA ASN A 92 -12.63 -9.09 -10.97
C ASN A 92 -12.52 -7.61 -10.58
N ILE A 93 -11.91 -7.36 -9.43
CA ILE A 93 -11.85 -6.01 -8.86
C ILE A 93 -11.04 -5.02 -9.71
N ARG A 94 -9.89 -5.44 -10.27
CA ARG A 94 -9.07 -4.56 -11.14
C ARG A 94 -9.83 -4.17 -12.41
N ARG A 95 -10.57 -5.10 -13.01
CA ARG A 95 -11.47 -4.81 -14.13
C ARG A 95 -12.55 -3.81 -13.75
N SER A 96 -13.18 -4.01 -12.59
CA SER A 96 -14.28 -3.15 -12.12
C SER A 96 -13.78 -1.71 -11.87
N ILE A 97 -12.64 -1.56 -11.22
CA ILE A 97 -11.97 -0.27 -11.01
C ILE A 97 -11.68 0.43 -12.34
N ARG A 98 -11.11 -0.29 -13.32
CA ARG A 98 -10.81 0.30 -14.64
C ARG A 98 -12.05 0.80 -15.35
N LEU A 99 -13.10 -0.02 -15.38
CA LEU A 99 -14.36 0.36 -16.00
C LEU A 99 -14.99 1.58 -15.32
N GLU A 100 -14.96 1.62 -13.98
CA GLU A 100 -15.46 2.76 -13.24
C GLU A 100 -14.66 4.04 -13.53
N CYS A 101 -13.34 3.95 -13.61
CA CYS A 101 -12.48 5.09 -13.91
C CYS A 101 -12.61 5.58 -15.37
N THR A 102 -12.80 4.68 -16.34
CA THR A 102 -12.99 5.04 -17.75
C THR A 102 -14.38 5.61 -18.01
N ASN A 103 -15.45 4.97 -17.50
CA ASN A 103 -16.81 5.42 -17.75
C ASN A 103 -17.07 6.86 -17.25
N VAL A 104 -16.41 7.26 -16.15
CA VAL A 104 -16.58 8.62 -15.62
C VAL A 104 -15.86 9.65 -16.49
N THR A 105 -14.73 9.31 -17.10
CA THR A 105 -14.01 10.24 -17.99
C THR A 105 -14.77 10.57 -19.27
N GLU A 106 -15.71 9.73 -19.71
CA GLU A 106 -16.51 9.95 -20.93
C GLU A 106 -17.73 10.86 -20.71
N THR A 107 -18.19 10.99 -19.46
CA THR A 107 -19.39 11.77 -19.10
C THR A 107 -19.11 13.21 -18.61
N GLU A 108 -17.85 13.62 -18.55
CA GLU A 108 -17.42 14.91 -18.00
C GLU A 108 -17.05 15.89 -19.14
N PRO A 109 -17.89 16.88 -19.49
CA PRO A 109 -17.48 17.93 -20.43
C PRO A 109 -16.38 18.81 -19.82
N GLU A 110 -15.37 19.17 -20.63
CA GLU A 110 -14.14 19.89 -20.27
C GLU A 110 -14.33 21.33 -19.71
N THR A 111 -15.57 21.77 -19.50
CA THR A 111 -15.91 23.15 -19.16
C THR A 111 -16.17 23.31 -17.67
N SER A 112 -15.13 23.26 -16.83
CA SER A 112 -15.02 24.08 -15.61
C SER A 112 -13.68 23.88 -14.91
N SER A 113 -12.98 24.97 -14.66
CA SER A 113 -11.65 25.04 -14.03
C SER A 113 -11.62 24.69 -12.53
N GLU A 114 -12.71 24.17 -11.96
CA GLU A 114 -12.87 23.89 -10.52
C GLU A 114 -13.48 22.51 -10.19
N LYS A 115 -13.69 21.63 -11.19
CA LYS A 115 -14.31 20.33 -10.92
C LYS A 115 -13.27 19.28 -10.51
N ILE A 116 -13.55 18.57 -9.42
CA ILE A 116 -12.74 17.44 -8.93
C ILE A 116 -12.94 16.26 -9.88
N LYS A 117 -11.85 15.70 -10.43
CA LYS A 117 -11.89 14.49 -11.25
C LYS A 117 -12.32 13.30 -10.39
N THR A 118 -13.34 12.55 -10.79
CA THR A 118 -13.82 11.43 -9.97
C THR A 118 -12.76 10.33 -9.82
N CYS A 119 -12.17 9.87 -10.93
CA CYS A 119 -11.09 8.89 -10.87
C CYS A 119 -9.93 9.29 -11.76
N ASP A 120 -8.70 9.19 -11.24
CA ASP A 120 -7.49 9.19 -12.03
C ASP A 120 -6.97 7.77 -12.23
N PHE A 121 -6.49 7.46 -13.43
CA PHE A 121 -5.92 6.15 -13.75
C PHE A 121 -4.52 6.33 -14.31
N VAL A 122 -3.55 5.73 -13.61
CA VAL A 122 -2.16 5.69 -14.05
C VAL A 122 -1.88 4.27 -14.53
N ASP A 123 -1.80 4.12 -15.85
CA ASP A 123 -1.36 2.86 -16.45
C ASP A 123 0.12 2.63 -16.15
N CYS A 124 0.42 1.59 -15.38
CA CYS A 124 1.79 1.18 -15.06
C CYS A 124 2.23 -0.06 -15.86
N SER A 125 1.57 -0.36 -16.98
CA SER A 125 1.93 -1.49 -17.85
C SER A 125 3.32 -1.31 -18.47
N ASN A 126 3.93 -2.42 -18.90
CA ASN A 126 5.26 -2.44 -19.54
C ASN A 126 6.38 -1.81 -18.68
N GLY A 127 6.24 -1.84 -17.36
CA GLY A 127 7.28 -1.38 -16.43
C GLY A 127 7.47 0.14 -16.36
N ILE A 128 6.58 0.96 -16.95
CA ILE A 128 6.80 2.42 -17.01
C ILE A 128 6.86 3.11 -15.65
N CYS A 129 6.31 2.49 -14.60
CA CYS A 129 6.35 2.99 -13.23
C CYS A 129 7.54 2.44 -12.41
N GLU A 130 8.30 1.46 -12.92
CA GLU A 130 9.37 0.80 -12.17
C GLU A 130 10.58 1.71 -11.94
N HIS A 131 10.85 2.60 -12.89
CA HIS A 131 12.03 3.48 -12.87
C HIS A 131 11.68 4.98 -12.84
N ASP A 132 10.39 5.33 -12.88
CA ASP A 132 9.92 6.72 -12.84
C ASP A 132 8.79 6.87 -11.80
N PRO A 133 9.15 7.00 -10.51
CA PRO A 133 8.15 7.09 -9.46
C PRO A 133 7.31 8.37 -9.54
N ILE A 134 7.75 9.39 -10.27
CA ILE A 134 7.01 10.65 -10.42
C ILE A 134 5.65 10.40 -11.11
N ARG A 135 5.58 9.40 -12.01
CA ARG A 135 4.36 9.05 -12.74
C ARG A 135 3.18 8.69 -11.86
N PHE A 136 3.41 8.02 -10.73
CA PHE A 136 2.34 7.70 -9.79
C PHE A 136 2.36 8.59 -8.55
N MET A 137 3.52 9.04 -8.07
CA MET A 137 3.61 9.89 -6.88
C MET A 137 2.92 11.24 -7.07
N ARG A 138 3.00 11.85 -8.26
CA ARG A 138 2.32 13.13 -8.54
C ARG A 138 0.80 12.98 -8.53
N PRO A 139 0.18 12.02 -9.25
CA PRO A 139 -1.24 11.72 -9.11
C PRO A 139 -1.66 11.34 -7.69
N MET A 140 -0.85 10.57 -6.96
CA MET A 140 -1.14 10.24 -5.55
C MET A 140 -1.17 11.48 -4.67
N LEU A 141 -0.27 12.47 -4.87
CA LEU A 141 -0.30 13.76 -4.17
C LEU A 141 -1.55 14.60 -4.49
N GLN A 142 -2.21 14.31 -5.61
CA GLN A 142 -3.40 15.03 -6.09
C GLN A 142 -4.71 14.29 -5.81
N SER A 143 -4.66 13.07 -5.28
CA SER A 143 -5.84 12.23 -5.08
C SER A 143 -6.18 12.07 -3.60
N SER A 144 -7.47 12.08 -3.24
CA SER A 144 -7.88 11.89 -1.85
C SER A 144 -7.75 10.44 -1.41
N PHE A 145 -8.16 9.52 -2.27
CA PHE A 145 -8.16 8.08 -2.04
C PHE A 145 -7.34 7.34 -3.09
N CYS A 146 -6.66 6.26 -2.71
CA CYS A 146 -5.85 5.46 -3.61
C CYS A 146 -6.26 3.99 -3.48
N LEU A 147 -6.64 3.38 -4.62
CA LEU A 147 -7.26 2.06 -4.68
C LEU A 147 -6.18 0.98 -4.70
N GLN A 148 -6.26 0.03 -3.75
CA GLN A 148 -5.30 -1.07 -3.60
C GLN A 148 -5.95 -2.44 -3.82
N PRO A 149 -6.35 -2.77 -5.07
CA PRO A 149 -6.84 -4.10 -5.38
C PRO A 149 -5.69 -5.13 -5.37
N PRO A 150 -5.94 -6.35 -4.86
CA PRO A 150 -4.97 -7.45 -4.95
C PRO A 150 -4.71 -7.86 -6.40
N GLY A 151 -3.65 -8.65 -6.63
CA GLY A 151 -3.37 -9.30 -7.91
C GLY A 151 -2.60 -10.59 -7.73
N ASP A 152 -1.46 -10.72 -8.38
CA ASP A 152 -0.59 -11.90 -8.28
C ASP A 152 -0.18 -12.19 -6.82
N SER A 153 0.01 -11.13 -6.03
CA SER A 153 0.11 -11.18 -4.57
C SER A 153 -0.94 -10.26 -3.91
N PRO A 154 -1.26 -10.48 -2.62
CA PRO A 154 -2.19 -9.65 -1.86
C PRO A 154 -1.83 -8.16 -1.78
N THR A 155 -0.55 -7.84 -1.61
CA THR A 155 -0.08 -6.46 -1.37
C THR A 155 0.75 -5.92 -2.54
N ARG A 156 0.83 -4.59 -2.67
CA ARG A 156 1.66 -3.94 -3.69
C ARG A 156 2.52 -2.86 -3.05
N LYS A 157 3.68 -2.58 -3.65
CA LYS A 157 4.55 -1.45 -3.26
C LYS A 157 3.78 -0.12 -3.17
N ALA A 158 2.82 0.08 -4.08
CA ALA A 158 1.98 1.28 -4.14
C ALA A 158 1.20 1.57 -2.84
N THR A 159 0.86 0.53 -2.05
CA THR A 159 0.20 0.65 -0.74
C THR A 159 1.00 1.50 0.25
N PHE A 160 2.33 1.52 0.12
CA PHE A 160 3.18 2.31 1.02
C PHE A 160 3.55 3.66 0.41
N ASP A 161 3.69 3.73 -0.91
CA ASP A 161 3.93 4.99 -1.62
C ASP A 161 2.76 5.98 -1.47
N GLU A 162 1.52 5.48 -1.44
CA GLU A 162 0.34 6.32 -1.23
C GLU A 162 0.31 6.96 0.17
N ILE A 163 0.78 6.24 1.20
CA ILE A 163 0.93 6.77 2.56
C ILE A 163 1.97 7.90 2.55
N ILE A 164 3.09 7.71 1.86
CA ILE A 164 4.10 8.76 1.64
C ILE A 164 3.53 9.96 0.88
N ALA A 165 2.55 9.77 0.00
CA ALA A 165 1.86 10.86 -0.70
C ALA A 165 0.65 11.44 0.06
N GLY A 166 0.33 10.91 1.24
CA GLY A 166 -0.84 11.28 2.04
C GLY A 166 -2.17 10.97 1.35
N CYS A 167 -2.20 9.99 0.45
CA CYS A 167 -3.41 9.51 -0.20
C CYS A 167 -4.00 8.37 0.65
N ILE A 168 -5.30 8.44 0.97
CA ILE A 168 -5.95 7.51 1.89
C ILE A 168 -6.09 6.14 1.20
N PRO A 169 -5.49 5.06 1.75
CA PRO A 169 -5.62 3.72 1.20
C PRO A 169 -7.08 3.26 1.16
N VAL A 170 -7.48 2.64 0.05
CA VAL A 170 -8.74 1.91 -0.09
C VAL A 170 -8.42 0.45 -0.35
N PHE A 171 -8.69 -0.39 0.65
CA PHE A 171 -8.44 -1.83 0.61
C PHE A 171 -9.69 -2.60 0.19
N PHE A 172 -9.46 -3.69 -0.54
CA PHE A 172 -10.54 -4.59 -1.00
C PHE A 172 -10.52 -5.97 -0.35
N GLU A 173 -9.42 -6.28 0.33
CA GLU A 173 -9.22 -7.50 1.12
C GLU A 173 -8.34 -7.16 2.33
N ASP A 174 -8.66 -7.73 3.50
CA ASP A 174 -7.85 -7.55 4.71
C ASP A 174 -6.42 -8.08 4.53
N GLN A 175 -6.25 -9.10 3.69
CA GLN A 175 -4.93 -9.65 3.38
C GLN A 175 -4.03 -8.63 2.68
N THR A 176 -4.55 -7.61 1.99
CA THR A 176 -3.71 -6.59 1.34
C THR A 176 -2.87 -5.77 2.33
N ALA A 177 -3.30 -5.64 3.59
CA ALA A 177 -2.46 -4.98 4.58
C ALA A 177 -2.75 -5.37 6.03
N LYS A 178 -4.03 -5.32 6.42
CA LYS A 178 -4.50 -5.47 7.81
C LYS A 178 -4.00 -6.74 8.49
N MET A 179 -3.98 -7.85 7.77
CA MET A 179 -3.55 -9.15 8.30
C MET A 179 -2.04 -9.41 8.25
N GLN A 180 -1.22 -8.49 7.73
CA GLN A 180 0.21 -8.76 7.47
C GLN A 180 1.16 -7.78 8.14
N TYR A 181 0.84 -6.49 8.19
CA TYR A 181 1.80 -5.43 8.57
C TYR A 181 1.63 -4.90 10.00
N GLY A 182 1.16 -5.71 10.95
CA GLY A 182 0.75 -5.24 12.29
C GLY A 182 1.77 -4.37 13.04
N TRP A 183 3.08 -4.63 12.89
CA TRP A 183 4.13 -3.78 13.51
C TRP A 183 4.16 -2.35 12.94
N HIS A 184 3.77 -2.17 11.69
CA HIS A 184 3.85 -0.91 10.97
C HIS A 184 2.48 -0.22 10.86
N LEU A 185 1.43 -1.03 10.66
CA LEU A 185 0.03 -0.65 10.49
C LEU A 185 -0.79 -1.48 11.49
N PRO A 186 -1.00 -0.98 12.72
CA PRO A 186 -1.76 -1.70 13.74
C PRO A 186 -3.20 -1.96 13.30
N GLU A 187 -3.70 -3.17 13.53
CA GLU A 187 -5.00 -3.64 13.02
C GLU A 187 -6.16 -2.77 13.51
N GLU A 188 -6.09 -2.37 14.77
CA GLU A 188 -7.07 -1.57 15.49
C GLU A 188 -7.18 -0.14 14.95
N GLU A 189 -6.15 0.35 14.26
CA GLU A 189 -6.10 1.73 13.74
C GLU A 189 -6.61 1.84 12.29
N PHE A 190 -6.94 0.72 11.61
CA PHE A 190 -7.27 0.74 10.16
C PHE A 190 -8.43 1.68 9.80
N SER A 191 -9.46 1.77 10.65
CA SER A 191 -10.58 2.69 10.43
C SER A 191 -10.19 4.17 10.55
N GLU A 192 -9.05 4.48 11.14
CA GLU A 192 -8.58 5.85 11.31
C GLU A 192 -7.83 6.39 10.09
N PHE A 193 -7.30 5.52 9.22
CA PHE A 193 -6.44 5.94 8.10
C PHE A 193 -6.80 5.33 6.75
N SER A 194 -7.76 4.40 6.69
CA SER A 194 -8.10 3.69 5.45
C SER A 194 -9.60 3.47 5.31
N VAL A 195 -10.02 3.14 4.09
CA VAL A 195 -11.38 2.69 3.78
C VAL A 195 -11.31 1.25 3.31
N THR A 196 -12.24 0.41 3.76
CA THR A 196 -12.37 -0.98 3.27
C THR A 196 -13.68 -1.13 2.51
N ILE A 197 -13.60 -1.63 1.28
CA ILE A 197 -14.76 -1.94 0.43
C ILE A 197 -14.57 -3.36 -0.06
N THR A 198 -15.45 -4.30 0.32
CA THR A 198 -15.23 -5.71 -0.07
C THR A 198 -15.23 -5.85 -1.59
N LYS A 199 -14.29 -6.65 -2.13
CA LYS A 199 -14.23 -6.87 -3.59
C LYS A 199 -15.52 -7.48 -4.13
N GLU A 200 -16.20 -8.33 -3.36
CA GLU A 200 -17.43 -9.00 -3.76
C GLU A 200 -18.58 -8.01 -3.97
N ASP A 201 -18.67 -6.98 -3.12
CA ASP A 201 -19.70 -5.94 -3.25
C ASP A 201 -19.53 -5.15 -4.56
N VAL A 202 -18.29 -4.84 -4.93
CA VAL A 202 -17.98 -4.13 -6.18
C VAL A 202 -18.20 -5.03 -7.40
N VAL A 203 -17.65 -6.25 -7.38
CA VAL A 203 -17.61 -7.12 -8.56
C VAL A 203 -18.97 -7.77 -8.84
N PHE A 204 -19.72 -8.15 -7.79
CA PHE A 204 -20.91 -8.98 -7.93
C PHE A 204 -22.21 -8.32 -7.44
N ARG A 205 -22.13 -7.24 -6.64
CA ARG A 205 -23.32 -6.56 -6.09
C ARG A 205 -23.54 -5.15 -6.64
N GLY A 206 -22.70 -4.71 -7.58
CA GLY A 206 -22.86 -3.43 -8.28
C GLY A 206 -22.56 -2.20 -7.42
N VAL A 207 -21.84 -2.34 -6.31
CA VAL A 207 -21.38 -1.20 -5.52
C VAL A 207 -20.37 -0.40 -6.32
N ARG A 208 -20.64 0.90 -6.51
CA ARG A 208 -19.67 1.83 -7.12
C ARG A 208 -18.75 2.39 -6.05
N ILE A 209 -17.45 2.33 -6.30
CA ILE A 209 -16.42 2.78 -5.36
C ILE A 209 -16.57 4.29 -5.11
N ALA A 210 -16.79 5.07 -6.16
CA ALA A 210 -16.94 6.52 -6.08
C ALA A 210 -18.11 6.92 -5.15
N ASP A 211 -19.25 6.22 -5.22
CA ASP A 211 -20.42 6.55 -4.39
C ASP A 211 -20.11 6.30 -2.90
N VAL A 212 -19.42 5.21 -2.58
CA VAL A 212 -18.96 4.92 -1.21
C VAL A 212 -18.02 6.03 -0.73
N LEU A 213 -17.01 6.38 -1.53
CA LEU A 213 -16.02 7.39 -1.14
C LEU A 213 -16.60 8.80 -1.04
N MET A 214 -17.57 9.16 -1.89
CA MET A 214 -18.28 10.45 -1.83
C MET A 214 -19.21 10.55 -0.62
N SER A 215 -19.67 9.42 -0.08
CA SER A 215 -20.52 9.41 1.12
C SER A 215 -19.75 9.73 2.42
N ILE A 216 -18.42 9.67 2.39
CA ILE A 216 -17.57 9.96 3.55
C ILE A 216 -17.52 11.48 3.78
N PRO A 217 -17.86 11.98 4.99
CA PRO A 217 -17.81 13.40 5.30
C PRO A 217 -16.43 14.01 5.08
N LYS A 218 -16.37 15.27 4.63
CA LYS A 218 -15.08 15.93 4.31
C LYS A 218 -14.17 16.04 5.54
N GLU A 219 -14.75 16.22 6.72
CA GLU A 219 -14.05 16.28 8.00
C GLU A 219 -13.40 14.93 8.34
N GLU A 220 -14.10 13.84 8.02
CA GLU A 220 -13.59 12.48 8.17
C GLU A 220 -12.41 12.22 7.22
N VAL A 221 -12.56 12.60 5.94
CA VAL A 221 -11.47 12.52 4.95
C VAL A 221 -10.24 13.33 5.40
N ALA A 222 -10.45 14.53 5.95
CA ALA A 222 -9.36 15.35 6.47
C ALA A 222 -8.65 14.68 7.66
N ARG A 223 -9.40 14.07 8.59
CA ARG A 223 -8.85 13.33 9.73
C ARG A 223 -8.07 12.10 9.28
N MET A 224 -8.64 11.29 8.40
CA MET A 224 -7.97 10.12 7.82
C MET A 224 -6.66 10.50 7.15
N ARG A 225 -6.66 11.59 6.36
CA ARG A 225 -5.45 12.07 5.69
C ARG A 225 -4.37 12.51 6.69
N GLU A 226 -4.72 13.21 7.76
CA GLU A 226 -3.72 13.59 8.77
C GLU A 226 -3.15 12.34 9.45
N ARG A 227 -3.98 11.34 9.76
CA ARG A 227 -3.52 10.05 10.28
C ARG A 227 -2.54 9.36 9.32
N VAL A 228 -2.85 9.30 8.03
CA VAL A 228 -1.93 8.78 7.01
C VAL A 228 -0.58 9.52 7.02
N ILE A 229 -0.58 10.84 7.20
CA ILE A 229 0.65 11.65 7.26
C ILE A 229 1.47 11.34 8.52
N GLU A 230 0.82 11.15 9.66
CA GLU A 230 1.48 10.72 10.90
C GLU A 230 2.12 9.33 10.79
N MET A 231 1.55 8.46 9.96
CA MET A 231 2.03 7.10 9.75
C MET A 231 3.23 6.99 8.81
N MET A 232 3.57 8.04 8.05
CA MET A 232 4.69 8.02 7.09
C MET A 232 6.01 7.45 7.67
N PRO A 233 6.45 7.81 8.89
CA PRO A 233 7.68 7.25 9.46
C PRO A 233 7.66 5.73 9.60
N ARG A 234 6.47 5.12 9.75
CA ARG A 234 6.32 3.68 9.94
C ARG A 234 6.58 2.86 8.69
N VAL A 235 6.48 3.49 7.52
CA VAL A 235 6.60 2.83 6.20
C VAL A 235 7.72 3.41 5.34
N MET A 236 8.33 4.53 5.76
CA MET A 236 9.48 5.11 5.07
C MET A 236 10.78 4.35 5.40
N TYR A 237 11.76 4.52 4.52
CA TYR A 237 13.11 3.98 4.69
C TYR A 237 14.11 5.11 4.53
N ARG A 238 14.98 5.33 5.51
CA ARG A 238 15.99 6.40 5.40
C ARG A 238 17.04 6.05 4.34
N ARG A 239 17.60 7.07 3.69
CA ARG A 239 18.74 6.87 2.79
C ARG A 239 19.96 6.45 3.61
N HIS A 240 20.79 5.54 3.07
CA HIS A 240 22.07 5.23 3.67
C HIS A 240 22.94 6.50 3.85
N GLY A 241 23.57 6.64 5.01
CA GLY A 241 24.31 7.86 5.37
C GLY A 241 23.42 9.06 5.71
N ALA A 242 22.17 8.83 6.14
CA ALA A 242 21.28 9.90 6.59
C ALA A 242 21.86 10.71 7.76
N SER A 243 21.46 11.98 7.86
CA SER A 243 21.89 12.88 8.93
C SER A 243 21.53 12.35 10.32
N MET A 244 22.36 12.64 11.33
CA MET A 244 22.11 12.27 12.74
C MET A 244 20.72 12.70 13.25
N GLY A 245 20.22 13.87 12.85
CA GLY A 245 18.89 14.33 13.26
C GLY A 245 17.76 13.42 12.77
N LEU A 246 17.93 12.78 11.62
CA LEU A 246 16.97 11.81 11.08
C LEU A 246 17.16 10.41 11.70
N MET A 247 18.37 10.05 12.13
CA MET A 247 18.63 8.77 12.80
C MET A 247 17.88 8.63 14.13
N ASN A 248 17.55 9.74 14.79
CA ASN A 248 16.73 9.75 16.00
C ASN A 248 15.22 9.53 15.74
N LYS A 249 14.80 9.37 14.48
CA LYS A 249 13.43 9.01 14.10
C LYS A 249 13.44 7.57 13.60
N LYS A 250 12.55 6.75 14.17
CA LYS A 250 12.33 5.38 13.72
C LYS A 250 11.81 5.36 12.29
N ASP A 251 12.39 4.51 11.47
CA ASP A 251 11.88 4.15 10.15
C ASP A 251 11.34 2.70 10.13
N ALA A 252 10.92 2.21 8.96
CA ALA A 252 10.41 0.86 8.82
C ALA A 252 11.42 -0.21 9.28
N VAL A 253 12.73 -0.01 9.05
CA VAL A 253 13.73 -0.99 9.49
C VAL A 253 13.81 -1.01 11.00
N ASP A 254 13.87 0.16 11.66
CA ASP A 254 13.93 0.23 13.13
C ASP A 254 12.73 -0.47 13.78
N ILE A 255 11.52 -0.22 13.26
CA ILE A 255 10.28 -0.84 13.76
C ILE A 255 10.31 -2.36 13.60
N ALA A 256 10.77 -2.86 12.44
CA ALA A 256 10.88 -4.30 12.22
C ALA A 256 11.89 -4.95 13.18
N ILE A 257 13.02 -4.29 13.46
CA ILE A 257 14.01 -4.77 14.42
C ILE A 257 13.46 -4.77 15.85
N ASP A 258 12.76 -3.70 16.26
CA ASP A 258 12.10 -3.66 17.57
C ASP A 258 11.09 -4.80 17.73
N GLY A 259 10.29 -5.07 16.70
CA GLY A 259 9.33 -6.18 16.70
C GLY A 259 10.01 -7.54 16.84
N VAL A 260 11.14 -7.77 16.16
CA VAL A 260 11.94 -8.99 16.31
C VAL A 260 12.46 -9.12 17.74
N LEU A 261 13.04 -8.07 18.30
CA LEU A 261 13.57 -8.08 19.67
C LEU A 261 12.47 -8.37 20.70
N GLN A 262 11.29 -7.75 20.54
CA GLN A 262 10.14 -8.00 21.41
C GLN A 262 9.65 -9.46 21.32
N LYS A 263 9.62 -10.05 20.12
CA LYS A 263 9.28 -11.48 19.96
C LYS A 263 10.31 -12.40 20.61
N ILE A 264 11.59 -12.04 20.56
CA ILE A 264 12.65 -12.82 21.25
C ILE A 264 12.46 -12.72 22.76
N SER A 265 12.24 -11.52 23.30
CA SER A 265 12.06 -11.31 24.74
C SER A 265 10.78 -11.92 25.32
N SER A 266 9.71 -12.05 24.53
CA SER A 266 8.44 -12.66 24.97
C SER A 266 8.41 -14.19 24.87
N ARG A 267 9.43 -14.80 24.24
CA ARG A 267 9.61 -16.26 24.15
C ARG A 267 10.53 -16.82 25.23
N GLY A 268 11.24 -15.98 25.97
CA GLY A 268 12.08 -16.36 27.11
C GLY A 268 11.32 -16.27 28.42
#